data_AF-A0A542YMP9-F1
#
_entry.id   AF-A0A542YMP9-F1
#
_cell.length_a   1.000
_cell.length_b   1.000
_cell.length_c   1.000
_cell.angle_alpha   90.00
_cell.angle_beta   90.00
_cell.angle_gamma   90.00
#
_symmetry.space_group_name_H-M   'P 1'
#
loop_
_entity.id
_entity.type
_entity.pdbx_description
1 polymer ?
#
loop_
_entity_poly.entity_id
_entity_poly.type
_entity_poly.pdbx_seq_one_letter_code
_entity_poly.pdbx_strand_id
1 'polypeptide(L)'
;MSANTAAFDHVDAFRWRQGDPSLADTEARLYDLGVLRSVLEEAVEIAVAGARTEGVTWAKIGDALGVTHQAVIKRYRKGGER
;
A
#
# COMPACT_ATOMS: atom_id res chain seq x y z
N MET A 1 8.59 -20.35 -2.53
CA MET A 1 8.71 -18.91 -2.23
C MET A 1 7.32 -18.39 -1.92
N SER A 2 7.12 -17.69 -0.80
CA SER A 2 5.78 -17.16 -0.44
C SER A 2 5.54 -15.81 -1.12
N ALA A 3 4.27 -15.43 -1.30
CA ALA A 3 3.92 -14.09 -1.81
C ALA A 3 4.55 -12.98 -0.95
N ASN A 4 4.58 -13.17 0.38
CA ASN A 4 5.24 -12.25 1.30
C ASN A 4 6.75 -12.14 1.03
N THR A 5 7.43 -13.26 0.75
CA THR A 5 8.85 -13.24 0.42
C THR A 5 9.11 -12.42 -0.83
N ALA A 6 8.35 -12.65 -1.91
CA ALA A 6 8.50 -11.89 -3.15
C ALA A 6 8.20 -10.39 -2.95
N ALA A 7 7.20 -10.06 -2.13
CA ALA A 7 6.90 -8.67 -1.80
C ALA A 7 8.04 -8.00 -1.00
N PHE A 8 8.65 -8.72 -0.05
CA PHE A 8 9.80 -8.21 0.70
C PHE A 8 11.02 -7.98 -0.19
N ASP A 9 11.26 -8.83 -1.19
CA ASP A 9 12.35 -8.63 -2.15
C ASP A 9 12.21 -7.28 -2.88
N HIS A 10 10.99 -6.87 -3.24
CA HIS A 10 10.73 -5.56 -3.82
C HIS A 10 10.98 -4.40 -2.85
N VAL A 11 10.60 -4.57 -1.57
CA VAL A 11 10.85 -3.57 -0.53
C VAL A 11 12.35 -3.38 -0.29
N ASP A 12 13.11 -4.47 -0.17
CA ASP A 12 14.55 -4.41 0.09
C ASP A 12 15.39 -3.96 -1.13
N ALA A 13 14.80 -4.07 -2.33
CA ALA A 13 15.39 -3.54 -3.57
C ALA A 13 15.18 -2.02 -3.73
N PHE A 14 14.21 -1.41 -3.04
CA PHE A 14 13.96 0.03 -3.11
C PHE A 14 14.90 0.79 -2.17
N ARG A 15 15.94 1.40 -2.76
CA ARG A 15 17.06 2.04 -2.05
C ARG A 15 17.25 3.48 -2.49
N TRP A 16 16.22 4.31 -2.31
CA TRP A 16 16.24 5.69 -2.78
C TRP A 16 17.13 6.59 -1.91
N ARG A 17 17.08 6.45 -0.59
CA ARG A 17 17.94 7.17 0.37
C ARG A 17 19.12 6.35 0.86
N GLN A 18 19.05 5.03 0.78
CA GLN A 18 20.19 4.20 1.21
C GLN A 18 21.41 4.47 0.34
N GLY A 19 22.55 4.73 0.99
CA GLY A 19 23.80 5.18 0.34
C GLY A 19 24.00 6.69 0.30
N ASP A 20 23.05 7.47 0.82
CA ASP A 20 23.26 8.90 1.08
C ASP A 20 24.28 9.08 2.21
N PRO A 21 25.46 9.68 1.96
CA PRO A 21 26.52 9.80 2.96
C PRO A 21 26.16 10.74 4.12
N SER A 22 25.07 11.50 3.99
CA SER A 22 24.57 12.38 5.05
C SER A 22 23.66 11.67 6.07
N LEU A 23 23.24 10.43 5.80
CA LEU A 23 22.31 9.67 6.63
C LEU A 23 22.95 8.37 7.12
N ALA A 24 22.55 7.93 8.31
CA ALA A 24 22.81 6.56 8.73
C ALA A 24 21.97 5.60 7.88
N ASP A 25 22.51 4.42 7.55
CA ASP A 25 21.80 3.41 6.72
C ASP A 25 20.42 3.01 7.29
N THR A 26 20.31 2.97 8.62
CA THR A 26 19.05 2.69 9.32
C THR A 26 18.04 3.81 9.16
N GLU A 27 18.48 5.07 9.21
CA GLU A 27 17.63 6.25 9.00
C GLU A 27 17.18 6.33 7.54
N ALA A 28 18.10 6.15 6.60
CA ALA A 28 17.80 6.09 5.17
C ALA A 28 16.75 5.01 4.85
N ARG A 29 16.87 3.82 5.47
CA ARG A 29 15.88 2.74 5.32
C ARG A 29 14.49 3.15 5.82
N LEU A 30 14.40 3.92 6.91
CA LEU A 30 13.10 4.40 7.42
C LEU A 30 12.45 5.41 6.47
N TYR A 31 13.23 6.29 5.84
CA TYR A 31 12.70 7.18 4.80
C TYR A 31 12.17 6.40 3.60
N ASP A 32 12.93 5.41 3.12
CA ASP A 32 12.54 4.58 1.99
C ASP A 32 11.24 3.79 2.28
N LEU A 33 11.15 3.20 3.48
CA LEU A 33 9.92 2.54 3.94
C LEU A 33 8.74 3.52 4.09
N GLY A 34 9.02 4.76 4.50
CA GLY A 34 8.02 5.82 4.57
C GLY A 34 7.41 6.14 3.21
N VAL A 35 8.26 6.27 2.18
CA VAL A 35 7.82 6.50 0.79
C VAL A 35 7.03 5.31 0.27
N LEU A 36 7.54 4.10 0.44
CA LEU A 36 6.86 2.88 0.01
C LEU A 36 5.47 2.74 0.64
N ARG A 37 5.34 3.03 1.94
CA ARG A 37 4.05 3.01 2.63
C ARG A 37 3.08 4.00 1.98
N SER A 38 3.49 5.24 1.77
CA SER A 38 2.63 6.26 1.16
C SER A 38 2.18 5.88 -0.26
N VAL A 39 3.10 5.38 -1.09
CA VAL A 39 2.78 4.96 -2.46
C VAL A 39 1.87 3.73 -2.47
N LEU A 40 2.10 2.75 -1.59
CA LEU A 40 1.24 1.57 -1.49
C LEU A 40 -0.17 1.94 -1.01
N GLU A 41 -0.29 2.84 -0.04
CA GLU A 41 -1.59 3.36 0.42
C GLU A 41 -2.36 4.02 -0.72
N GLU A 42 -1.72 4.89 -1.51
CA GLU A 42 -2.32 5.54 -2.68
C GLU A 42 -2.69 4.52 -3.77
N ALA A 43 -1.81 3.57 -4.07
CA ALA A 43 -2.07 2.53 -5.06
C ALA A 43 -3.28 1.67 -4.68
N VAL A 44 -3.44 1.34 -3.38
CA VAL A 44 -4.62 0.63 -2.88
C VAL A 44 -5.87 1.49 -3.00
N GLU A 45 -5.80 2.80 -2.70
CA GLU A 45 -6.93 3.72 -2.88
C GLU A 45 -7.42 3.78 -4.33
N ILE A 46 -6.49 3.90 -5.29
CA ILE A 46 -6.78 3.88 -6.72
C ILE A 46 -7.40 2.54 -7.14
N ALA A 47 -6.83 1.41 -6.69
CA ALA A 47 -7.35 0.08 -6.99
C ALA A 47 -8.75 -0.14 -6.43
N VAL A 48 -9.03 0.34 -5.21
CA VAL A 48 -10.36 0.28 -4.60
C VAL A 48 -11.36 1.12 -5.40
N ALA A 49 -10.99 2.34 -5.79
CA ALA A 49 -11.84 3.19 -6.62
C ALA A 49 -12.15 2.51 -7.97
N GLY A 50 -11.13 1.98 -8.66
CA GLY A 50 -11.30 1.21 -9.90
C GLY A 50 -12.25 0.03 -9.73
N ALA A 51 -12.04 -0.81 -8.73
CA ALA A 51 -12.92 -1.94 -8.43
C ALA A 51 -14.36 -1.50 -8.15
N ARG A 52 -14.56 -0.33 -7.51
CA ARG A 52 -15.90 0.24 -7.30
C ARG A 52 -16.56 0.69 -8.60
N THR A 53 -15.81 1.29 -9.53
CA THR A 53 -16.34 1.65 -10.86
C THR A 53 -16.75 0.42 -11.67
N GLU A 54 -16.06 -0.71 -11.50
CA GLU A 54 -16.39 -1.99 -12.13
C GLU A 54 -17.54 -2.76 -11.43
N GLY A 55 -18.11 -2.19 -10.36
CA GLY A 55 -19.22 -2.80 -9.62
C GLY A 55 -18.82 -3.87 -8.61
N VAL A 56 -17.54 -4.03 -8.30
CA VAL A 56 -17.06 -4.97 -7.27
C VAL A 56 -17.61 -4.56 -5.90
N THR A 57 -18.22 -5.50 -5.18
CA THR A 57 -18.85 -5.22 -3.88
C THR A 57 -17.81 -4.92 -2.80
N TRP A 58 -18.18 -4.07 -1.84
CA TRP A 58 -17.33 -3.77 -0.67
C TRP A 58 -16.89 -5.02 0.09
N ALA A 59 -17.74 -6.05 0.17
CA ALA A 59 -17.39 -7.32 0.80
C ALA A 59 -16.23 -8.03 0.06
N LYS A 60 -16.29 -8.09 -1.28
CA LYS A 60 -15.22 -8.70 -2.11
C LYS A 60 -13.91 -7.89 -2.04
N ILE A 61 -14.00 -6.57 -1.99
CA ILE A 61 -12.82 -5.71 -1.82
C ILE A 61 -12.18 -5.94 -0.44
N GLY A 62 -12.99 -6.02 0.63
CA GLY A 62 -12.47 -6.32 1.96
C GLY A 62 -11.75 -7.67 2.02
N ASP A 63 -12.38 -8.71 1.46
CA ASP A 63 -11.80 -10.05 1.35
C ASP A 63 -10.45 -10.03 0.60
N ALA A 64 -10.40 -9.40 -0.57
CA ALA A 64 -9.18 -9.28 -1.37
C ALA A 64 -8.04 -8.53 -0.65
N LEU A 65 -8.38 -7.53 0.18
CA LEU A 65 -7.42 -6.78 0.99
C LEU A 65 -7.07 -7.45 2.33
N GLY A 66 -7.70 -8.58 2.67
CA GLY A 66 -7.53 -9.23 3.96
C GLY A 66 -8.05 -8.42 5.15
N VAL A 67 -9.01 -7.52 4.92
CA VAL A 67 -9.62 -6.67 5.95
C VAL A 67 -11.12 -6.90 6.06
N THR A 68 -11.70 -6.53 7.19
CA THR A 68 -13.15 -6.66 7.36
C THR A 68 -13.92 -5.71 6.45
N HIS A 69 -15.13 -6.11 6.07
CA HIS A 69 -16.06 -5.28 5.31
C HIS A 69 -16.32 -3.90 5.98
N GLN A 70 -16.36 -3.84 7.31
CA GLN A 70 -16.52 -2.57 8.02
C GLN A 70 -15.27 -1.69 7.93
N ALA A 71 -14.07 -2.29 7.97
CA ALA A 71 -12.81 -1.56 7.83
C ALA A 71 -12.68 -0.93 6.43
N VAL A 72 -13.00 -1.67 5.37
CA VAL A 72 -12.91 -1.16 3.99
C VAL A 72 -13.94 -0.04 3.73
N ILE A 73 -15.18 -0.18 4.23
CA ILE A 73 -16.19 0.88 4.15
C ILE A 73 -15.72 2.13 4.90
N LYS A 74 -15.24 1.98 6.13
CA LYS A 74 -14.79 3.10 6.95
C LYS A 74 -13.66 3.86 6.26
N ARG A 75 -12.74 3.14 5.61
CA ARG A 75 -11.54 3.72 4.98
C ARG A 75 -11.84 4.36 3.62
N TYR A 76 -12.59 3.70 2.74
CA TYR A 76 -12.66 4.08 1.33
C TYR A 76 -14.02 4.58 0.85
N ARG A 77 -15.12 4.35 1.58
CA ARG A 77 -16.46 4.77 1.11
C ARG A 77 -16.63 6.28 0.98
N LYS A 78 -15.92 7.07 1.78
CA LYS A 78 -16.02 8.55 1.79
C LYS A 78 -15.24 9.22 0.64
N GLY A 79 -14.40 8.49 -0.09
CA GLY A 79 -13.54 9.05 -1.15
C GLY A 79 -14.19 9.18 -2.52
N GLY A 80 -15.43 8.71 -2.72
CA GLY A 80 -16.10 8.67 -4.03
C GLY A 80 -16.93 9.90 -4.41
N GLU A 81 -16.88 10.99 -3.63
CA GLU A 81 -17.70 12.21 -3.85
C GLU A 81 -16.88 13.41 -4.40
N ARG A 82 -15.78 13.18 -5.11
CA ARG A 82 -15.03 14.27 -5.77
C ARG A 82 -15.05 14.15 -7.28
#